data_AF-A0A662TXY5-F1
#
_entry.id   AF-A0A662TXY5-F1
#
_cell.length_a   1.000
_cell.length_b   1.000
_cell.length_c   1.000
_cell.angle_alpha   90.00
_cell.angle_beta   90.00
_cell.angle_gamma   90.00
#
_symmetry.space_group_name_H-M   'P 1'
#
loop_
_entity.id
_entity.type
_entity.pdbx_description
1 polymer ?
#
loop_
_entity_poly.entity_id
_entity_poly.type
_entity_poly.pdbx_seq_one_letter_code
_entity_poly.pdbx_strand_id
1 'polypeptide(L)'
;MTYEEVIVRARERLDDVVKPYLWSSLELKQYLVEALDELLSETLIYSKSFKEIEVRGGSKYYKTPSYVIAIDEESVYFDETQLVLADRDDVIRGFRTPGSPLWYFFQDKKIYFFPYPKENGELSFEARCTIESIPDASEVVPIQPNYHFFLIYGIMARAFLKVDSETYNPQQAQKYDLLFKQKIEEIKKRKLREEYTIRQNPVHQGLL
;
A
#
# COMPACT_ATOMS: atom_id res chain seq x y z
N MET A 1 9.26 14.62 -2.75
CA MET A 1 10.52 14.50 -2.02
C MET A 1 11.11 13.14 -2.27
N THR A 2 12.43 13.06 -2.37
CA THR A 2 13.15 11.78 -2.34
C THR A 2 13.25 11.23 -0.93
N TYR A 3 13.64 9.97 -0.77
CA TYR A 3 13.92 9.38 0.54
C TYR A 3 15.01 10.16 1.29
N GLU A 4 16.08 10.58 0.59
CA GLU A 4 17.15 11.41 1.17
C GLU A 4 16.63 12.75 1.70
N GLU A 5 15.79 13.44 0.93
CA GLU A 5 15.21 14.73 1.35
C GLU A 5 14.33 14.59 2.60
N VAL A 6 13.60 13.48 2.74
CA VAL A 6 12.82 13.21 3.96
C VAL A 6 13.74 12.94 5.16
N ILE A 7 14.82 12.18 4.97
CA ILE A 7 15.81 11.89 6.01
C ILE A 7 16.50 13.17 6.47
N VAL A 8 16.94 14.05 5.55
CA VAL A 8 17.55 15.34 5.88
C VAL A 8 16.60 16.18 6.73
N ARG A 9 15.33 16.27 6.36
CA ARG A 9 14.33 17.00 7.15
C ARG A 9 14.07 16.37 8.51
N ALA A 10 14.12 15.04 8.61
CA ALA A 10 14.01 14.35 9.89
C ALA A 10 15.21 14.67 10.80
N ARG A 11 16.44 14.69 10.26
CA ARG A 11 17.65 15.10 11.00
C ARG A 11 17.53 16.50 11.56
N GLU A 12 17.09 17.46 10.74
CA GLU A 12 16.85 18.85 11.19
C GLU A 12 15.85 18.92 12.35
N ARG A 13 14.83 18.07 12.36
CA ARG A 13 13.82 18.02 13.44
C ARG A 13 14.30 17.27 14.68
N LEU A 14 15.25 16.36 14.53
CA LEU A 14 15.88 15.62 15.61
C LEU A 14 17.08 16.36 16.22
N ASP A 15 17.46 17.51 15.65
CA ASP A 15 18.70 18.24 15.98
C ASP A 15 19.98 17.39 15.73
N ASP A 16 19.91 16.44 14.79
CA ASP A 16 20.99 15.50 14.44
C ASP A 16 21.74 15.96 13.17
N VAL A 17 22.25 17.20 13.20
CA VAL A 17 22.88 17.87 12.04
C VAL A 17 24.41 17.94 12.15
N VAL A 18 24.98 17.69 13.33
CA VAL A 18 26.42 17.74 13.60
C VAL A 18 27.02 16.34 13.59
N LYS A 19 28.22 16.17 13.03
CA LYS A 19 28.93 14.89 13.01
C LYS A 19 29.74 14.67 14.31
N PRO A 20 29.86 13.43 14.82
CA PRO A 20 29.18 12.23 14.33
C PRO A 20 27.67 12.27 14.65
N TYR A 21 26.86 11.75 13.72
CA TYR A 21 25.41 11.72 13.89
C TYR A 21 25.00 10.70 14.96
N LEU A 22 23.94 11.03 15.73
CA LEU A 22 23.32 10.15 16.72
C LEU A 22 22.59 8.97 16.05
N TRP A 23 22.03 9.20 14.86
CA TRP A 23 21.46 8.16 14.02
C TRP A 23 22.19 8.10 12.68
N SER A 24 22.57 6.89 12.27
CA SER A 24 23.09 6.65 10.92
C SER A 24 22.00 6.89 9.87
N SER A 25 22.41 7.21 8.64
CA SER A 25 21.44 7.38 7.54
C SER A 25 20.69 6.08 7.23
N LEU A 26 21.30 4.91 7.48
CA LEU A 26 20.65 3.63 7.31
C LEU A 26 19.53 3.41 8.33
N GLU A 27 19.76 3.75 9.61
CA GLU A 27 18.73 3.68 10.66
C GLU A 27 17.52 4.58 10.32
N LEU A 28 17.77 5.85 9.98
CA LEU A 28 16.68 6.77 9.63
C LEU A 28 15.90 6.32 8.38
N LYS A 29 16.60 5.69 7.42
CA LYS A 29 15.97 5.10 6.24
C LYS A 29 15.08 3.92 6.61
N GLN A 30 15.50 3.06 7.54
CA GLN A 30 14.67 1.96 8.05
C GLN A 30 13.42 2.51 8.75
N TYR A 31 13.56 3.51 9.61
CA TYR A 31 12.42 4.15 10.28
C TYR A 31 11.44 4.79 9.28
N LEU A 32 11.95 5.37 8.19
CA LEU A 32 11.12 5.90 7.10
C LEU A 32 10.35 4.80 6.38
N VAL A 33 11.01 3.68 6.04
CA VAL A 33 10.36 2.52 5.41
C VAL A 33 9.25 1.97 6.30
N GLU A 34 9.51 1.79 7.59
CA GLU A 34 8.50 1.32 8.55
C GLU A 34 7.33 2.30 8.71
N ALA A 35 7.61 3.60 8.82
CA ALA A 35 6.56 4.62 8.91
C ALA A 35 5.72 4.66 7.64
N LEU A 36 6.35 4.54 6.47
CA LEU A 36 5.63 4.52 5.21
C LEU A 36 4.82 3.24 5.03
N ASP A 37 5.36 2.06 5.38
CA ASP A 37 4.61 0.78 5.37
C ASP A 37 3.35 0.85 6.24
N GLU A 38 3.47 1.41 7.44
CA GLU A 38 2.35 1.65 8.35
C GLU A 38 1.32 2.64 7.78
N LEU A 39 1.78 3.76 7.21
CA LEU A 39 0.90 4.72 6.54
C LEU A 39 0.12 4.05 5.40
N LEU A 40 0.80 3.28 4.56
CA LEU A 40 0.22 2.66 3.36
C LEU A 40 -0.76 1.54 3.72
N SER A 41 -0.42 0.69 4.69
CA SER A 41 -1.28 -0.40 5.14
C SER A 41 -2.57 0.10 5.79
N GLU A 42 -2.50 1.19 6.56
CA GLU A 42 -3.66 1.76 7.24
C GLU A 42 -4.54 2.60 6.31
N THR A 43 -3.97 3.28 5.32
CA THR A 43 -4.72 4.27 4.51
C THR A 43 -5.04 3.82 3.09
N LEU A 44 -4.34 2.81 2.56
CA LEU A 44 -4.50 2.30 1.19
C LEU A 44 -4.46 3.42 0.13
N ILE A 45 -3.60 4.43 0.32
CA ILE A 45 -3.49 5.59 -0.58
C ILE A 45 -2.57 5.37 -1.78
N TYR A 46 -1.75 4.31 -1.75
CA TYR A 46 -0.85 3.96 -2.84
C TYR A 46 -1.43 2.79 -3.64
N SER A 47 -1.51 2.95 -4.96
CA SER A 47 -1.84 1.88 -5.89
C SER A 47 -0.73 1.64 -6.90
N LYS A 48 -0.61 0.39 -7.34
CA LYS A 48 0.26 -0.05 -8.42
C LYS A 48 -0.56 -0.85 -9.42
N SER A 49 -0.33 -0.61 -10.70
CA SER A 49 -0.91 -1.41 -11.78
C SER A 49 0.00 -2.59 -12.09
N PHE A 50 -0.61 -3.77 -12.19
CA PHE A 50 0.01 -5.01 -12.58
C PHE A 50 -0.61 -5.41 -13.92
N LYS A 51 0.20 -5.58 -14.96
CA LYS A 51 -0.26 -5.86 -16.32
C LYS A 51 0.48 -7.06 -16.90
N GLU A 52 -0.16 -7.74 -17.84
CA GLU A 52 0.47 -8.78 -18.66
C GLU A 52 1.07 -9.93 -17.81
N ILE A 53 0.41 -10.28 -16.70
CA ILE A 53 0.85 -11.39 -15.85
C ILE A 53 0.40 -12.70 -16.49
N GLU A 54 1.36 -13.51 -16.95
CA GLU A 54 1.06 -14.84 -17.49
C GLU A 54 0.39 -15.74 -16.44
N VAL A 55 -0.81 -16.23 -16.76
CA VAL A 55 -1.53 -17.24 -15.98
C VAL A 55 -1.66 -18.50 -16.81
N ARG A 56 -1.14 -19.61 -16.29
CA ARG A 56 -1.19 -20.90 -16.98
C ARG A 56 -2.58 -21.53 -16.91
N GLY A 57 -3.03 -22.12 -18.01
CA GLY A 57 -4.22 -22.97 -18.05
C GLY A 57 -4.15 -24.07 -17.00
N GLY A 58 -5.28 -24.34 -16.35
CA GLY A 58 -5.40 -25.25 -15.21
C GLY A 58 -5.07 -24.63 -13.85
N SER A 59 -4.53 -23.42 -13.79
CA SER A 59 -4.20 -22.73 -12.53
C SER A 59 -5.46 -22.19 -11.86
N LYS A 60 -5.75 -22.64 -10.63
CA LYS A 60 -6.92 -22.16 -9.87
C LYS A 60 -6.75 -20.76 -9.30
N TYR A 61 -5.51 -20.30 -9.15
CA TYR A 61 -5.19 -19.01 -8.59
C TYR A 61 -3.86 -18.48 -9.11
N TYR A 62 -3.70 -17.16 -8.99
CA TYR A 62 -2.43 -16.45 -9.10
C TYR A 62 -1.97 -15.99 -7.72
N LYS A 63 -0.68 -16.18 -7.37
CA LYS A 63 -0.11 -15.71 -6.11
C LYS A 63 0.41 -14.29 -6.30
N THR A 64 -0.18 -13.32 -5.62
CA THR A 64 0.27 -11.93 -5.67
C THR A 64 1.57 -11.73 -4.87
N PRO A 65 2.34 -10.66 -5.15
CA PRO A 65 3.44 -10.25 -4.29
C PRO A 65 2.99 -10.01 -2.85
N SER A 66 3.89 -10.19 -1.89
CA SER A 66 3.59 -10.06 -0.45
C SER A 66 3.15 -8.64 -0.05
N TYR A 67 3.64 -7.63 -0.76
CA TYR A 67 3.33 -6.22 -0.55
C TYR A 67 1.95 -5.79 -1.10
N VAL A 68 1.24 -6.64 -1.85
CA VAL A 68 -0.14 -6.36 -2.29
C VAL A 68 -1.09 -6.53 -1.11
N ILE A 69 -1.75 -5.48 -0.65
CA ILE A 69 -2.66 -5.51 0.51
C ILE A 69 -4.09 -5.79 0.10
N ALA A 70 -4.57 -5.07 -0.91
CA ALA A 70 -5.93 -5.16 -1.44
C ALA A 70 -5.90 -4.98 -2.95
N ILE A 71 -6.92 -5.49 -3.62
CA ILE A 71 -7.12 -5.35 -5.07
C ILE A 71 -8.23 -4.34 -5.29
N ASP A 72 -8.07 -3.49 -6.30
CA ASP A 72 -9.12 -2.58 -6.72
C ASP A 72 -10.17 -3.36 -7.52
N GLU A 73 -11.41 -3.40 -7.00
CA GLU A 73 -12.39 -4.41 -7.40
C GLU A 73 -12.79 -4.31 -8.87
N GLU A 74 -12.78 -3.09 -9.40
CA GLU A 74 -13.17 -2.74 -10.77
C GLU A 74 -12.01 -2.89 -11.78
N SER A 75 -10.82 -3.25 -11.31
CA SER A 75 -9.60 -3.22 -12.11
C SER A 75 -9.09 -4.60 -12.56
N VAL A 76 -9.79 -5.69 -12.23
CA VAL A 76 -9.28 -7.06 -12.49
C VAL A 76 -9.76 -7.57 -13.85
N TYR A 77 -8.81 -7.94 -14.71
CA TYR A 77 -9.05 -8.45 -16.05
C TYR A 77 -8.29 -9.75 -16.28
N PHE A 78 -8.93 -10.69 -16.96
CA PHE A 78 -8.29 -11.85 -17.57
C PHE A 78 -8.45 -11.74 -19.08
N ASP A 79 -7.33 -11.62 -19.78
CA ASP A 79 -7.26 -11.15 -21.16
C ASP A 79 -8.02 -9.82 -21.29
N GLU A 80 -9.06 -9.77 -22.12
CA GLU A 80 -9.92 -8.59 -22.31
C GLU A 80 -11.18 -8.61 -21.42
N THR A 81 -11.37 -9.65 -20.59
CA THR A 81 -12.58 -9.85 -19.81
C THR A 81 -12.42 -9.30 -18.39
N GLN A 82 -13.22 -8.31 -18.02
CA GLN A 82 -13.30 -7.83 -16.64
C GLN A 82 -13.90 -8.92 -15.75
N LEU A 83 -13.21 -9.27 -14.67
CA LEU A 83 -13.68 -10.25 -13.71
C LEU A 83 -14.54 -9.57 -12.64
N VAL A 84 -15.62 -10.24 -12.25
CA VAL A 84 -16.51 -9.78 -11.19
C VAL A 84 -16.06 -10.35 -9.85
N LEU A 85 -15.97 -9.51 -8.81
CA LEU A 85 -15.70 -9.97 -7.46
C LEU A 85 -16.85 -10.88 -6.98
N ALA A 86 -16.51 -12.09 -6.55
CA ALA A 86 -17.46 -13.06 -6.02
C ALA A 86 -17.21 -13.32 -4.53
N ASP A 87 -18.27 -13.72 -3.82
CA ASP A 87 -18.13 -14.22 -2.45
C ASP A 87 -17.42 -15.58 -2.47
N ARG A 88 -16.66 -15.86 -1.41
CA ARG A 88 -15.99 -17.14 -1.18
C ARG A 88 -16.96 -18.31 -1.31
N ASP A 89 -18.18 -18.17 -0.80
CA ASP A 89 -19.19 -19.24 -0.80
C ASP A 89 -19.72 -19.58 -2.20
N ASP A 90 -19.75 -18.60 -3.10
CA ASP A 90 -20.12 -18.80 -4.50
C ASP A 90 -19.01 -19.55 -5.23
N VAL A 91 -17.75 -19.20 -4.94
CA VAL A 91 -16.60 -19.77 -5.65
C VAL A 91 -16.26 -21.19 -5.18
N ILE A 92 -16.45 -21.51 -3.89
CA ILE A 92 -16.22 -22.88 -3.37
C ILE A 92 -17.02 -23.95 -4.14
N ARG A 93 -18.24 -23.63 -4.56
CA ARG A 93 -19.09 -24.57 -5.31
C ARG A 93 -18.66 -24.71 -6.78
N GLY A 94 -18.03 -23.66 -7.32
CA GLY A 94 -17.67 -23.53 -8.72
C GLY A 94 -16.27 -24.04 -9.13
N PHE A 95 -15.31 -24.12 -8.21
CA PHE A 95 -13.87 -24.38 -8.48
C PHE A 95 -13.46 -25.63 -9.29
N ARG A 96 -14.42 -26.45 -9.69
CA ARG A 96 -14.17 -27.73 -10.37
C ARG A 96 -14.24 -27.65 -11.88
N THR A 97 -14.72 -26.54 -12.44
CA THR A 97 -14.97 -26.43 -13.88
C THR A 97 -13.89 -25.56 -14.55
N PRO A 98 -13.14 -26.09 -15.54
CA PRO A 98 -12.27 -25.28 -16.38
C PRO A 98 -13.11 -24.42 -17.36
N GLY A 99 -12.65 -23.22 -17.69
CA GLY A 99 -13.32 -22.32 -18.62
C GLY A 99 -12.59 -20.99 -18.78
N SER A 100 -13.27 -19.98 -19.32
CA SER A 100 -12.79 -18.59 -19.32
C SER A 100 -13.21 -17.93 -18.00
N PRO A 101 -12.27 -17.39 -17.19
CA PRO A 101 -12.61 -16.73 -15.94
C PRO A 101 -13.62 -15.60 -16.14
N LEU A 102 -14.63 -15.55 -15.29
CA LEU A 102 -15.65 -14.49 -15.24
C LEU A 102 -15.73 -13.85 -13.86
N TRP A 103 -15.35 -14.60 -12.84
CA TRP A 103 -15.35 -14.20 -11.44
C TRP A 103 -13.99 -14.39 -10.82
N TYR A 104 -13.73 -13.64 -9.77
CA TYR A 104 -12.57 -13.85 -8.92
C TYR A 104 -12.90 -13.62 -7.44
N PHE A 105 -12.01 -14.11 -6.57
CA PHE A 105 -11.93 -13.59 -5.20
C PHE A 105 -10.47 -13.47 -4.77
N PHE A 106 -10.22 -12.54 -3.84
CA PHE A 106 -8.89 -12.30 -3.30
C PHE A 106 -8.82 -12.73 -1.84
N GLN A 107 -7.93 -13.69 -1.54
CA GLN A 107 -7.69 -14.15 -0.18
C GLN A 107 -6.24 -14.60 -0.02
N ASP A 108 -5.62 -14.29 1.12
CA ASP A 108 -4.26 -14.75 1.47
C ASP A 108 -3.22 -14.50 0.38
N LYS A 109 -3.25 -13.29 -0.22
CA LYS A 109 -2.36 -12.89 -1.33
C LYS A 109 -2.50 -13.79 -2.56
N LYS A 110 -3.71 -14.28 -2.82
CA LYS A 110 -4.04 -15.07 -4.00
C LYS A 110 -5.31 -14.56 -4.66
N ILE A 111 -5.27 -14.44 -5.97
CA ILE A 111 -6.44 -14.18 -6.83
C ILE A 111 -6.90 -15.53 -7.33
N TYR A 112 -8.06 -15.97 -6.88
CA TYR A 112 -8.67 -17.22 -7.32
C TYR A 112 -9.61 -16.96 -8.48
N PHE A 113 -9.59 -17.83 -9.49
CA PHE A 113 -10.38 -17.68 -10.71
C PHE A 113 -11.58 -18.60 -10.70
N PHE A 114 -12.71 -18.13 -11.23
CA PHE A 114 -13.87 -18.95 -11.48
C PHE A 114 -14.59 -18.59 -12.79
N PRO A 115 -14.85 -19.57 -13.69
CA PRO A 115 -14.15 -20.87 -13.75
C PRO A 115 -12.63 -20.66 -13.83
N TYR A 116 -11.83 -21.68 -13.50
CA TYR A 116 -10.38 -21.54 -13.63
C TYR A 116 -9.97 -21.63 -15.11
N PRO A 117 -8.94 -20.88 -15.55
CA PRO A 117 -8.55 -20.78 -16.95
C PRO A 117 -8.30 -22.16 -17.56
N LYS A 118 -8.98 -22.47 -18.66
CA LYS A 118 -8.74 -23.70 -19.44
C LYS A 118 -7.43 -23.61 -20.24
N GLU A 119 -7.12 -22.41 -20.73
CA GLU A 119 -5.97 -22.09 -21.57
C GLU A 119 -5.09 -21.05 -20.86
N ASN A 120 -3.88 -20.81 -21.35
CA ASN A 120 -3.05 -19.73 -20.83
C ASN A 120 -3.69 -18.38 -21.20
N GLY A 121 -3.50 -17.38 -20.34
CA GLY A 121 -3.94 -16.01 -20.60
C GLY A 121 -3.18 -15.00 -19.76
N GLU A 122 -3.57 -13.74 -19.85
CA GLU A 122 -2.92 -12.63 -19.16
C GLU A 122 -3.83 -12.04 -18.09
N LEU A 123 -3.32 -11.88 -16.88
CA LEU A 123 -4.00 -11.21 -15.79
C LEU A 123 -3.49 -9.76 -15.69
N SER A 124 -4.43 -8.83 -15.56
CA SER A 124 -4.15 -7.43 -15.22
C SER A 124 -5.00 -6.99 -14.03
N PHE A 125 -4.44 -6.22 -13.09
CA PHE A 125 -5.16 -5.64 -11.96
C PHE A 125 -4.46 -4.42 -11.38
N GLU A 126 -5.21 -3.54 -10.73
CA GLU A 126 -4.67 -2.54 -9.81
C GLU A 126 -4.77 -3.03 -8.38
N ALA A 127 -3.74 -2.75 -7.58
CA ALA A 127 -3.68 -3.17 -6.20
C ALA A 127 -3.15 -2.07 -5.29
N ARG A 128 -3.71 -2.00 -4.09
CA ARG A 128 -3.19 -1.20 -2.98
C ARG A 128 -2.00 -1.92 -2.39
N CYS A 129 -0.86 -1.25 -2.30
CA CYS A 129 0.42 -1.87 -1.99
C CYS A 129 1.11 -1.21 -0.79
N THR A 130 1.96 -1.97 -0.10
CA THR A 130 3.05 -1.42 0.70
C THR A 130 4.35 -1.36 -0.11
N ILE A 131 5.47 -1.11 0.56
CA ILE A 131 6.79 -1.03 -0.06
C ILE A 131 7.37 -2.44 -0.22
N GLU A 132 7.94 -2.71 -1.39
CA GLU A 132 8.55 -4.01 -1.73
C GLU A 132 9.90 -4.23 -1.07
N SER A 133 10.74 -3.19 -1.01
CA SER A 133 12.11 -3.26 -0.52
C SER A 133 12.57 -1.90 0.01
N ILE A 134 13.72 -1.86 0.66
CA ILE A 134 14.35 -0.59 1.04
C ILE A 134 14.74 0.15 -0.25
N PRO A 135 14.16 1.33 -0.54
CA PRO A 135 14.33 2.05 -1.81
C PRO A 135 15.65 2.80 -1.84
N ASP A 136 16.20 3.13 -2.99
CA ASP A 136 17.40 3.99 -3.07
C ASP A 136 17.14 5.40 -2.54
N ALA A 137 18.19 6.04 -2.02
CA ALA A 137 18.07 7.36 -1.39
C ALA A 137 17.56 8.45 -2.37
N SER A 138 17.88 8.30 -3.65
CA SER A 138 17.44 9.18 -4.74
C SER A 138 16.02 8.89 -5.25
N GLU A 139 15.41 7.77 -4.86
CA GLU A 139 14.04 7.45 -5.29
C GLU A 139 13.03 8.42 -4.68
N VAL A 140 11.96 8.69 -5.41
CA VAL A 140 10.84 9.51 -4.94
C VAL A 140 9.95 8.65 -4.05
N VAL A 141 9.53 9.21 -2.92
CA VAL A 141 8.58 8.54 -2.03
C VAL A 141 7.24 8.34 -2.77
N PRO A 142 6.70 7.11 -2.86
CA PRO A 142 5.59 6.75 -3.75
C PRO A 142 4.21 7.18 -3.23
N ILE A 143 4.11 8.36 -2.63
CA ILE A 143 2.85 8.97 -2.18
C ILE A 143 2.81 10.44 -2.59
N GLN A 144 1.62 11.04 -2.52
CA GLN A 144 1.46 12.46 -2.85
C GLN A 144 2.34 13.35 -1.95
N PRO A 145 2.94 14.44 -2.50
CA PRO A 145 3.87 15.29 -1.76
C PRO A 145 3.36 15.89 -0.46
N ASN A 146 2.05 16.12 -0.35
CA ASN A 146 1.41 16.64 0.86
C ASN A 146 1.50 15.67 2.06
N TYR A 147 1.73 14.37 1.85
CA TYR A 147 1.89 13.40 2.94
C TYR A 147 3.33 13.15 3.36
N HIS A 148 4.32 13.58 2.56
CA HIS A 148 5.75 13.32 2.83
C HIS A 148 6.18 13.86 4.20
N PHE A 149 5.65 15.02 4.63
CA PHE A 149 5.96 15.58 5.94
C PHE A 149 5.41 14.76 7.11
N PHE A 150 4.37 13.95 6.91
CA PHE A 150 3.79 13.14 7.97
C PHE A 150 4.72 11.98 8.33
N LEU A 151 5.49 11.49 7.36
CA LEU A 151 6.49 10.44 7.56
C LEU A 151 7.59 10.87 8.55
N ILE A 152 7.87 12.18 8.64
CA ILE A 152 8.84 12.71 9.60
C ILE A 152 8.38 12.40 11.03
N TYR A 153 7.09 12.48 11.35
CA TYR A 153 6.58 12.11 12.67
C TYR A 153 6.80 10.62 12.96
N GLY A 154 6.55 9.75 11.98
CA GLY A 154 6.79 8.31 12.11
C GLY A 154 8.28 7.97 12.30
N ILE A 155 9.18 8.68 11.61
CA ILE A 155 10.63 8.56 11.81
C ILE A 155 11.01 8.99 13.23
N MET A 156 10.57 10.17 13.67
CA MET A 156 10.91 10.70 14.99
C MET A 156 10.40 9.80 16.12
N ALA A 157 9.18 9.26 15.99
CA ALA A 157 8.62 8.33 16.97
C ALA A 157 9.53 7.11 17.19
N ARG A 158 10.06 6.53 16.10
CA ARG A 158 10.98 5.38 16.15
C ARG A 158 12.38 5.76 16.60
N ALA A 159 12.89 6.90 16.15
CA ALA A 159 14.21 7.39 16.51
C ALA A 159 14.37 7.55 18.04
N PHE A 160 13.35 8.08 18.72
CA PHE A 160 13.33 8.24 20.18
C PHE A 160 13.13 6.93 20.97
N LEU A 161 12.85 5.80 20.30
CA LEU A 161 12.78 4.48 20.93
C LEU A 161 14.11 3.72 20.87
N LYS A 162 15.13 4.26 20.19
CA LYS A 162 16.49 3.69 20.18
C LYS A 162 17.01 3.61 21.61
N VAL A 163 17.39 2.41 22.05
CA VAL A 163 17.87 2.16 23.41
C VAL A 163 19.33 2.58 23.51
N ASP A 164 19.53 3.88 23.67
CA ASP A 164 20.84 4.52 23.85
C ASP A 164 20.68 5.72 24.78
N SER A 165 21.73 6.05 25.56
CA SER A 165 21.65 7.04 26.64
C SER A 165 21.36 8.46 26.17
N GLU A 166 21.67 8.79 24.91
CA GLU A 166 21.49 10.13 24.37
C GLU A 166 20.18 10.27 23.58
N THR A 167 19.65 9.15 23.07
CA THR A 167 18.54 9.16 22.12
C THR A 167 17.22 8.61 22.68
N TYR A 168 17.26 7.78 23.73
CA TYR A 168 16.06 7.17 24.30
C TYR A 168 15.18 8.20 25.02
N ASN A 169 14.00 8.49 24.46
CA ASN A 169 13.01 9.38 25.05
C ASN A 169 11.58 8.90 24.77
N PRO A 170 11.01 8.02 25.62
CA PRO A 170 9.70 7.41 25.37
C PRO A 170 8.54 8.42 25.35
N GLN A 171 8.66 9.56 26.06
CA GLN A 171 7.64 10.61 26.04
C GLN A 171 7.61 11.33 24.70
N GLN A 172 8.77 11.67 24.13
CA GLN A 172 8.84 12.24 22.78
C GLN A 172 8.39 11.22 21.73
N ALA A 173 8.81 9.96 21.85
CA ALA A 173 8.36 8.89 20.96
C ALA A 173 6.83 8.82 20.90
N GLN A 174 6.17 8.75 22.07
CA GLN A 174 4.71 8.71 22.17
C GLN A 174 4.03 9.95 21.57
N LYS A 175 4.59 11.14 21.81
CA LYS A 175 4.06 12.39 21.23
C LYS A 175 4.09 12.35 19.71
N TYR A 176 5.20 11.94 19.10
CA TYR A 176 5.32 11.88 17.64
C TYR A 176 4.51 10.75 17.03
N ASP A 177 4.38 9.62 17.72
CA ASP A 177 3.47 8.54 17.33
C ASP A 177 2.02 9.04 17.28
N LEU A 178 1.55 9.74 18.31
CA LEU A 178 0.20 10.31 18.33
C LEU A 178 -0.04 11.28 17.16
N LEU A 179 0.93 12.15 16.85
CA LEU A 179 0.84 13.06 15.70
C LEU A 179 0.78 12.29 14.38
N PHE A 180 1.57 11.23 14.25
CA PHE A 180 1.60 10.38 13.06
C PHE A 180 0.26 9.65 12.87
N LYS A 181 -0.25 9.01 13.92
CA LYS A 181 -1.56 8.35 13.95
C LYS A 181 -2.70 9.31 13.66
N GLN A 182 -2.65 10.53 14.20
CA GLN A 182 -3.65 11.56 13.89
C GLN A 182 -3.71 11.87 12.39
N LYS A 183 -2.55 11.93 11.71
CA LYS A 183 -2.51 12.16 10.25
C LYS A 183 -3.03 10.98 9.44
N ILE A 184 -2.76 9.75 9.87
CA ILE A 184 -3.38 8.55 9.29
C ILE A 184 -4.91 8.64 9.37
N GLU A 185 -5.45 8.98 10.53
CA GLU A 185 -6.90 9.10 10.74
C GLU A 185 -7.53 10.26 9.94
N GLU A 186 -6.84 11.38 9.80
CA GLU A 186 -7.27 12.48 8.91
C GLU A 186 -7.39 12.02 7.45
N ILE A 187 -6.42 11.24 6.95
CA ILE A 187 -6.43 10.70 5.59
C ILE A 187 -7.60 9.73 5.40
N LYS A 188 -7.81 8.79 6.33
CA LYS A 188 -8.93 7.85 6.30
C LYS A 188 -10.28 8.57 6.27
N LYS A 189 -10.47 9.57 7.15
CA LYS A 189 -11.69 10.38 7.20
C LYS A 189 -11.95 11.12 5.89
N ARG A 190 -10.91 11.65 5.25
CA ARG A 190 -11.05 12.32 3.96
C ARG A 190 -11.47 11.33 2.86
N LYS A 191 -10.83 10.16 2.76
CA LYS A 191 -11.22 9.12 1.78
C LYS A 191 -12.68 8.70 1.95
N LEU A 192 -13.11 8.45 3.18
CA LEU A 192 -14.50 8.07 3.46
C LEU A 192 -15.50 9.15 3.01
N ARG A 193 -15.15 10.44 3.17
CA ARG A 193 -15.99 11.55 2.69
C ARG A 193 -16.03 11.62 1.16
N GLU A 194 -14.91 11.38 0.50
CA GLU A 194 -14.82 11.32 -0.97
C GLU A 194 -15.69 10.19 -1.51
N GLU A 195 -15.57 8.98 -0.95
CA GLU A 195 -16.40 7.81 -1.31
C GLU A 195 -17.89 8.06 -1.08
N TYR A 196 -18.25 8.67 0.05
CA TYR A 196 -19.65 9.01 0.35
C TYR A 196 -20.22 10.04 -0.64
N THR A 197 -19.42 11.05 -1.00
CA THR A 197 -19.83 12.08 -1.96
C THR A 197 -20.08 11.48 -3.34
N ILE A 198 -19.21 10.56 -3.78
CA ILE A 198 -19.36 9.83 -5.06
C ILE A 198 -20.65 8.99 -5.05
N ARG A 199 -20.97 8.31 -3.93
CA ARG A 199 -22.17 7.48 -3.82
C ARG A 199 -23.47 8.28 -3.78
N GLN A 200 -23.48 9.45 -3.14
CA GLN A 200 -24.69 10.28 -3.03
C GLN A 200 -24.98 11.09 -4.29
N ASN A 201 -23.93 11.52 -4.98
CA ASN A 201 -24.03 12.23 -6.24
C ASN A 201 -23.36 11.37 -7.32
N PRO A 202 -23.97 10.24 -7.72
CA PRO A 202 -23.49 9.56 -8.91
C PRO A 202 -23.60 10.60 -10.02
N VAL A 203 -22.44 11.09 -10.47
CA VAL A 203 -22.38 11.98 -11.63
C VAL A 203 -23.22 11.26 -12.67
N HIS A 204 -24.35 11.85 -13.08
CA HIS A 204 -25.15 11.31 -14.17
C HIS A 204 -24.20 11.28 -15.36
N GLN A 205 -23.54 10.13 -15.56
CA GLN A 205 -22.80 9.81 -16.75
C GLN A 205 -23.89 9.80 -17.80
N GLY A 206 -24.07 10.96 -18.45
CA GLY A 206 -25.06 11.15 -19.48
C GLY A 206 -24.90 10.01 -20.46
N LEU A 207 -26.01 9.35 -20.76
CA LEU A 207 -26.16 8.48 -21.91
C LEU A 207 -25.72 9.29 -23.14
N LEU A 208 -24.47 9.09 -23.57
CA LEU A 208 -23.95 9.50 -24.87
C LEU A 208 -24.03 8.30 -25.81
#